data_AF-A0A955W0K9-F1
#
_entry.id   AF-A0A955W0K9-F1
#
_cell.length_a   1.000
_cell.length_b   1.000
_cell.length_c   1.000
_cell.angle_alpha   90.00
_cell.angle_beta   90.00
_cell.angle_gamma   90.00
#
_symmetry.space_group_name_H-M   'P 1'
#
loop_
_entity.id
_entity.type
_entity.pdbx_description
1 polymer ?
#
loop_
_entity_poly.entity_id
_entity_poly.type
_entity_poly.pdbx_seq_one_letter_code
_entity_poly.pdbx_strand_id
1 'polypeptide(L)'
;MARRGPLLEAFGVYVAVTLAVVALARALALPARAPIAPFEAIAIGALLMAVTLWLARRSGRGVRAFGVHLGGLLEPTDPSDPRPAGPLGVLDLARAARAAAPHAAREAAVTCAVAAVVFPPFSLAYAVWHGLPPGDFHFGGPPDLLAVAFTQWVVVAIPEEAFFRGYLQTRLSEAWPAGVTPWGAPISVRALLAQAALFALMHFAVEPRPERLAVFFPALLFGWLRARRGGIGAASGVHALSNVLARVLAFGWP
;
A
#
# COMPACT_ATOMS: atom_id res chain seq x y z
N MET A 1 -23.07 6.88 15.54
CA MET A 1 -22.90 8.28 15.06
C MET A 1 -21.43 8.53 14.73
N ALA A 2 -21.14 9.34 13.71
CA ALA A 2 -19.76 9.61 13.26
C ALA A 2 -19.06 10.64 14.16
N ARG A 3 -17.80 10.42 14.54
CA ARG A 3 -16.99 11.44 15.22
C ARG A 3 -16.44 12.43 14.19
N ARG A 4 -16.86 13.70 14.26
CA ARG A 4 -16.53 14.73 13.26
C ARG A 4 -15.03 15.08 13.21
N GLY A 5 -14.34 15.10 14.34
CA GLY A 5 -12.92 15.50 14.42
C GLY A 5 -11.98 14.63 13.57
N PRO A 6 -11.88 13.31 13.83
CA PRO A 6 -11.02 12.41 13.04
C PRO A 6 -11.37 12.38 11.56
N LEU A 7 -12.66 12.56 11.23
CA LEU A 7 -13.13 12.58 9.84
C LEU A 7 -12.62 13.83 9.10
N LEU A 8 -12.79 15.01 9.68
CA LEU A 8 -12.32 16.27 9.09
C LEU A 8 -10.79 16.27 8.91
N GLU A 9 -10.06 15.74 9.89
CA GLU A 9 -8.60 15.58 9.77
C GLU A 9 -8.23 14.64 8.63
N ALA A 10 -8.87 13.46 8.54
CA ALA A 10 -8.61 12.50 7.48
C ALA A 10 -8.83 13.11 6.09
N PHE A 11 -9.96 13.78 5.87
CA PHE A 11 -10.25 14.44 4.60
C PHE A 11 -9.33 15.63 4.32
N GLY A 12 -9.02 16.45 5.33
CA GLY A 12 -8.09 17.58 5.18
C GLY A 12 -6.68 17.12 4.78
N VAL A 13 -6.15 16.09 5.45
CA VAL A 13 -4.87 15.49 5.08
C VAL A 13 -4.94 14.85 3.70
N TYR A 14 -6.01 14.12 3.38
CA TYR A 14 -6.19 13.52 2.06
C TYR A 14 -6.14 14.57 0.95
N VAL A 15 -6.88 15.67 1.08
CA VAL A 15 -6.89 16.75 0.08
C VAL A 15 -5.51 17.37 -0.07
N ALA A 16 -4.85 17.71 1.05
CA ALA A 16 -3.51 18.31 1.02
C ALA A 16 -2.48 17.39 0.34
N VAL A 17 -2.47 16.09 0.70
CA VAL A 17 -1.56 15.11 0.11
C VAL A 17 -1.88 14.87 -1.37
N THR A 18 -3.15 14.78 -1.74
CA THR A 18 -3.56 14.61 -3.14
C THR A 18 -3.08 15.78 -3.99
N LEU A 19 -3.28 17.01 -3.54
CA LEU A 19 -2.80 18.21 -4.23
C LEU A 19 -1.27 18.21 -4.36
N ALA A 20 -0.55 17.81 -3.32
CA ALA A 20 0.90 17.71 -3.35
C ALA A 20 1.40 16.64 -4.33
N VAL A 21 0.79 15.45 -4.34
CA VAL A 21 1.11 14.36 -5.27
C VAL A 21 0.81 14.77 -6.71
N VAL A 22 -0.36 15.37 -6.97
CA VAL A 22 -0.71 15.86 -8.31
C VAL A 22 0.28 16.94 -8.76
N ALA A 23 0.58 17.93 -7.91
CA ALA A 23 1.55 18.97 -8.25
C ALA A 23 2.93 18.38 -8.55
N LEU A 24 3.39 17.41 -7.76
CA LEU A 24 4.67 16.73 -7.96
C LEU A 24 4.69 15.95 -9.29
N ALA A 25 3.67 15.14 -9.57
CA ALA A 25 3.56 14.38 -10.81
C ALA A 25 3.55 15.31 -12.04
N ARG A 26 2.73 16.38 -12.00
CA ARG A 26 2.67 17.38 -13.09
C ARG A 26 4.00 18.10 -13.27
N ALA A 27 4.69 18.43 -12.18
CA ALA A 27 5.97 19.11 -12.27
C ALA A 27 7.06 18.20 -12.86
N LEU A 28 7.07 16.91 -12.53
CA LEU A 28 8.02 15.93 -13.08
C LEU A 28 7.73 15.56 -14.55
N ALA A 29 6.48 15.68 -14.98
CA ALA A 29 6.08 15.48 -16.38
C ALA A 29 6.46 16.63 -17.33
N LEU A 30 7.03 17.74 -16.82
CA LEU A 30 7.48 18.86 -17.67
C LEU A 30 8.66 18.44 -18.56
N PRO A 31 8.74 18.87 -19.83
CA PRO A 31 9.82 18.48 -20.75
C PRO A 31 11.22 18.79 -20.21
N ALA A 32 11.38 19.93 -19.51
CA ALA A 32 12.63 20.33 -18.88
C ALA A 32 13.11 19.38 -17.76
N ARG A 33 12.24 18.48 -17.28
CA ARG A 33 12.52 17.50 -16.23
C ARG A 33 12.54 16.07 -16.75
N ALA A 34 12.53 15.86 -18.07
CA ALA A 34 12.65 14.54 -18.68
C ALA A 34 13.78 13.66 -18.11
N PRO A 35 14.99 14.19 -17.78
CA PRO A 35 16.06 13.37 -17.20
C PRO A 35 15.73 12.78 -15.81
N ILE A 36 14.79 13.40 -15.07
CA ILE A 36 14.42 12.99 -13.71
C ILE A 36 13.00 12.42 -13.61
N ALA A 37 12.23 12.42 -14.70
CA ALA A 37 10.92 11.78 -14.77
C ALA A 37 10.93 10.30 -14.32
N PRO A 38 11.96 9.48 -14.58
CA PRO A 38 12.02 8.10 -14.08
C PRO A 38 11.98 7.96 -12.54
N PHE A 39 12.29 9.03 -11.79
CA PHE A 39 12.26 9.04 -10.33
C PHE A 39 10.89 9.41 -9.74
N GLU A 40 9.84 9.59 -10.56
CA GLU A 40 8.51 10.00 -10.11
C GLU A 40 7.95 9.08 -9.00
N ALA A 41 7.99 7.76 -9.21
CA ALA A 41 7.51 6.80 -8.22
C ALA A 41 8.27 6.91 -6.88
N ILE A 42 9.58 7.16 -6.94
CA ILE A 42 10.41 7.35 -5.74
C ILE A 42 10.03 8.64 -5.02
N ALA A 43 9.83 9.74 -5.75
CA ALA A 43 9.47 11.02 -5.17
C ALA A 43 8.08 10.98 -4.51
N ILE A 44 7.09 10.37 -5.18
CA ILE A 44 5.74 10.18 -4.64
C ILE A 44 5.77 9.23 -3.44
N GLY A 45 6.45 8.09 -3.54
CA GLY A 45 6.60 7.14 -2.44
C GLY A 45 7.27 7.77 -1.22
N ALA A 46 8.34 8.53 -1.41
CA ALA A 46 9.02 9.25 -0.34
C ALA A 46 8.10 10.28 0.33
N LEU A 47 7.33 11.05 -0.45
CA LEU A 47 6.35 12.01 0.07
C LEU A 47 5.29 11.32 0.94
N LEU A 48 4.65 10.26 0.42
CA LEU A 48 3.61 9.52 1.15
C LEU A 48 4.15 8.90 2.44
N MET A 49 5.34 8.30 2.39
CA MET A 49 5.98 7.70 3.55
C MET A 49 6.34 8.78 4.58
N ALA A 50 6.99 9.86 4.16
CA ALA A 50 7.41 10.94 5.06
C ALA A 50 6.21 11.59 5.77
N VAL A 51 5.14 11.89 5.03
CA VAL A 51 3.90 12.43 5.59
C VAL A 51 3.29 11.45 6.60
N THR A 52 3.23 10.16 6.26
CA THR A 52 2.68 9.13 7.16
C THR A 52 3.48 9.04 8.47
N LEU A 53 4.81 9.00 8.38
CA LEU A 53 5.68 8.95 9.57
C LEU A 53 5.57 10.22 10.41
N TRP A 54 5.49 11.39 9.77
CA TRP A 54 5.29 12.67 10.45
C TRP A 54 3.95 12.72 11.20
N LEU A 55 2.85 12.32 10.55
CA LEU A 55 1.52 12.24 11.16
C LEU A 55 1.48 11.24 12.31
N ALA A 56 2.11 10.08 12.14
CA ALA A 56 2.18 9.05 13.17
C ALA A 56 2.89 9.57 14.43
N ARG A 57 4.03 10.26 14.25
CA ARG A 57 4.78 10.90 15.34
C ARG A 57 3.98 12.01 16.00
N ARG A 58 3.36 12.91 15.22
CA ARG A 58 2.56 14.02 15.72
C ARG A 58 1.36 13.56 16.55
N SER A 59 0.81 12.39 16.25
CA SER A 59 -0.31 11.82 17.01
C SER A 59 0.07 11.36 18.43
N GLY A 60 1.36 11.21 18.74
CA GLY A 60 1.86 10.67 20.01
C GLY A 60 1.66 9.16 20.20
N ARG A 61 1.02 8.46 19.24
CA ARG A 61 0.67 7.03 19.34
C ARG A 61 1.68 6.09 18.67
N GLY A 62 2.66 6.66 17.97
CA GLY A 62 3.68 5.90 17.24
C GLY A 62 3.17 5.18 15.99
N VAL A 63 4.09 4.58 15.23
CA VAL A 63 3.81 3.89 13.95
C VAL A 63 3.01 2.60 14.11
N ARG A 64 3.02 2.00 15.30
CA ARG A 64 2.25 0.78 15.63
C ARG A 64 0.76 1.00 15.56
N ALA A 65 0.28 2.14 16.08
CA ALA A 65 -1.14 2.47 16.08
C ALA A 65 -1.72 2.55 14.66
N PHE A 66 -0.88 2.87 13.67
CA PHE A 66 -1.25 2.91 12.27
C PHE A 66 -0.91 1.60 11.53
N GLY A 67 -0.33 0.60 12.19
CA GLY A 67 0.01 -0.70 11.57
C GLY A 67 1.16 -0.61 10.55
N VAL A 68 1.98 0.43 10.66
CA VAL A 68 3.15 0.69 9.79
C VAL A 68 4.44 0.17 10.44
N HIS A 69 4.36 -0.50 11.58
CA HIS A 69 5.52 -0.96 12.36
C HIS A 69 6.39 -2.04 11.69
N LEU A 70 5.94 -2.67 10.60
CA LEU A 70 6.67 -3.68 9.82
C LEU A 70 7.39 -4.73 10.69
N GLY A 71 6.69 -5.32 11.65
CA GLY A 71 7.27 -6.33 12.56
C GLY A 71 8.28 -5.79 13.58
N GLY A 72 8.25 -4.49 13.85
CA GLY A 72 9.17 -3.81 14.78
C GLY A 72 10.36 -3.14 14.09
N LEU A 73 10.49 -3.27 12.77
CA LEU A 73 11.62 -2.72 12.00
C LEU A 73 11.67 -1.17 12.03
N LEU A 74 10.52 -0.51 12.24
CA LEU A 74 10.42 0.95 12.31
C LEU A 74 10.29 1.49 13.75
N GLU A 75 10.35 0.61 14.76
CA GLU A 75 10.33 1.01 16.16
C GLU A 75 11.77 1.15 16.70
N PRO A 76 12.07 2.15 17.54
CA PRO A 76 13.33 2.19 18.27
C PRO A 76 13.51 0.91 19.06
N THR A 77 14.76 0.44 19.15
CA THR A 77 15.12 -0.75 19.92
C THR A 77 14.61 -0.67 21.36
N ASP A 78 14.24 -1.81 21.92
CA ASP A 78 13.84 -1.92 23.32
C ASP A 78 14.92 -1.28 24.21
N PRO A 79 14.63 -0.19 24.95
CA PRO A 79 15.60 0.48 25.80
C PRO A 79 16.16 -0.42 26.90
N SER A 80 15.48 -1.54 27.17
CA SER A 80 15.90 -2.55 28.14
C SER A 80 16.83 -3.62 27.56
N ASP A 81 17.13 -3.61 26.25
CA ASP A 81 18.10 -4.52 25.63
C ASP A 81 19.54 -4.09 25.95
N PRO A 82 20.28 -4.84 26.80
CA PRO A 82 21.63 -4.45 27.23
C PRO A 82 22.70 -4.67 26.15
N ARG A 83 22.34 -5.26 25.00
CA ARG A 83 23.30 -5.61 23.95
C ARG A 83 23.67 -4.38 23.10
N PRO A 84 24.96 -4.13 22.83
CA PRO A 84 25.38 -2.98 22.05
C PRO A 84 24.79 -3.01 20.63
N ALA A 85 24.39 -1.84 20.10
CA ALA A 85 23.83 -1.72 18.76
C ALA A 85 24.80 -2.18 17.64
N GLY A 86 26.09 -2.31 17.96
CA GLY A 86 27.15 -2.64 17.01
C GLY A 86 27.57 -1.43 16.18
N PRO A 87 28.56 -1.59 15.28
CA PRO A 87 29.02 -0.51 14.42
C PRO A 87 27.86 -0.04 13.54
N LEU A 88 27.58 1.26 13.55
CA LEU A 88 26.51 1.90 12.77
C LEU A 88 25.10 1.29 13.00
N GLY A 89 24.88 0.56 14.09
CA GLY A 89 23.60 -0.11 14.37
C GLY A 89 23.32 -1.38 13.55
N VAL A 90 24.29 -1.90 12.79
CA VAL A 90 24.09 -3.04 11.88
C VAL A 90 23.69 -4.32 12.62
N LEU A 91 24.31 -4.61 13.77
CA LEU A 91 23.99 -5.79 14.57
C LEU A 91 22.59 -5.69 15.18
N ASP A 92 22.15 -4.47 15.46
CA ASP A 92 20.80 -4.22 15.96
C ASP A 92 19.75 -4.40 14.87
N LEU A 93 20.00 -3.86 13.68
CA LEU A 93 19.16 -4.08 12.51
C LEU A 93 19.05 -5.57 12.16
N ALA A 94 20.16 -6.31 12.21
CA ALA A 94 20.14 -7.75 11.97
C ALA A 94 19.31 -8.51 13.02
N ARG A 95 19.37 -8.11 14.29
CA ARG A 95 18.53 -8.67 15.37
C ARG A 95 17.06 -8.35 15.17
N ALA A 96 16.73 -7.09 14.87
CA ALA A 96 15.38 -6.66 14.56
C ALA A 96 14.81 -7.40 13.34
N ALA A 97 15.60 -7.55 12.27
CA ALA A 97 15.22 -8.30 11.08
C ALA A 97 14.96 -9.78 11.39
N ARG A 98 15.82 -10.41 12.20
CA ARG A 98 15.62 -11.80 12.65
C ARG A 98 14.38 -11.96 13.52
N ALA A 99 14.11 -11.00 14.41
CA ALA A 99 12.89 -10.99 15.24
C ALA A 99 11.63 -10.77 14.39
N ALA A 100 11.71 -9.97 13.33
CA ALA A 100 10.62 -9.72 12.39
C ALA A 100 10.39 -10.87 11.39
N ALA A 101 11.39 -11.73 11.15
CA ALA A 101 11.33 -12.82 10.18
C ALA A 101 10.08 -13.74 10.28
N PRO A 102 9.68 -14.26 11.46
CA PRO A 102 8.46 -15.09 11.56
C PRO A 102 7.19 -14.30 11.21
N HIS A 103 7.13 -13.02 11.57
CA HIS A 103 6.01 -12.15 11.18
C HIS A 103 6.00 -11.92 9.67
N ALA A 104 7.15 -11.63 9.07
CA ALA A 104 7.29 -11.46 7.63
C ALA A 104 6.90 -12.73 6.86
N ALA A 105 7.34 -13.91 7.32
CA ALA A 105 6.97 -15.20 6.73
C ALA A 105 5.45 -15.43 6.78
N ARG A 106 4.79 -15.08 7.89
CA ARG A 106 3.33 -15.18 8.02
C ARG A 106 2.60 -14.23 7.07
N GLU A 107 3.05 -12.99 6.95
CA GLU A 107 2.46 -12.01 6.03
C GLU A 107 2.68 -12.41 4.57
N ALA A 108 3.85 -12.98 4.24
CA ALA A 108 4.14 -13.55 2.93
C ALA A 108 3.24 -14.76 2.62
N ALA A 109 3.04 -15.67 3.57
CA ALA A 109 2.14 -16.81 3.39
C ALA A 109 0.69 -16.35 3.15
N VAL A 110 0.21 -15.34 3.89
CA VAL A 110 -1.11 -14.74 3.66
C VAL A 110 -1.18 -14.09 2.27
N THR A 111 -0.11 -13.38 1.86
CA THR A 111 -0.01 -12.75 0.55
C THR A 111 -0.14 -13.80 -0.56
N CYS A 112 0.64 -14.87 -0.50
CA CYS A 112 0.59 -15.97 -1.46
C CYS A 112 -0.78 -16.65 -1.48
N ALA A 113 -1.38 -16.91 -0.32
CA ALA A 113 -2.71 -17.53 -0.23
C ALA A 113 -3.80 -16.65 -0.86
N VAL A 114 -3.77 -15.34 -0.61
CA VAL A 114 -4.72 -14.40 -1.22
C VAL A 114 -4.50 -14.32 -2.72
N ALA A 115 -3.24 -14.19 -3.18
CA ALA A 115 -2.91 -14.15 -4.59
C ALA A 115 -3.37 -15.42 -5.32
N ALA A 116 -3.16 -16.61 -4.74
CA ALA A 116 -3.60 -17.89 -5.30
C ALA A 116 -5.12 -17.98 -5.48
N VAL A 117 -5.90 -17.30 -4.64
CA VAL A 117 -7.37 -17.29 -4.73
C VAL A 117 -7.88 -16.19 -5.67
N VAL A 118 -7.27 -15.00 -5.61
CA VAL A 118 -7.78 -13.80 -6.30
C VAL A 118 -7.25 -13.69 -7.72
N PHE A 119 -6.00 -14.08 -7.97
CA PHE A 119 -5.35 -13.82 -9.25
C PHE A 119 -5.88 -14.69 -10.39
N PRO A 120 -6.15 -16.01 -10.22
CA PRO A 120 -6.73 -16.80 -11.30
C PRO A 120 -8.06 -16.26 -11.86
N PRO A 121 -9.09 -15.98 -11.02
CA PRO A 121 -10.33 -15.40 -11.54
C PRO A 121 -10.13 -13.97 -12.08
N PHE A 122 -9.20 -13.19 -11.51
CA PHE A 122 -8.87 -11.87 -12.04
C PHE A 122 -8.26 -11.95 -13.44
N SER A 123 -7.31 -12.84 -13.69
CA SER A 123 -6.70 -13.03 -15.01
C SER A 123 -7.71 -13.48 -16.05
N LEU A 124 -8.66 -14.35 -15.68
CA LEU A 124 -9.76 -14.73 -16.54
C LEU A 124 -10.69 -13.55 -16.85
N ALA A 125 -11.07 -12.79 -15.83
CA ALA A 125 -11.90 -11.59 -16.00
C ALA A 125 -11.20 -10.54 -16.87
N TYR A 126 -9.89 -10.37 -16.72
CA TYR A 126 -9.07 -9.51 -17.57
C TYR A 126 -9.13 -9.94 -19.04
N ALA A 127 -8.90 -11.23 -19.32
CA ALA A 127 -8.97 -11.76 -20.68
C ALA A 127 -10.37 -11.56 -21.30
N VAL A 128 -11.43 -11.89 -20.56
CA VAL A 128 -12.82 -11.70 -21.03
C VAL A 128 -13.14 -10.23 -21.27
N TRP A 129 -12.74 -9.34 -20.37
CA TRP A 129 -12.98 -7.90 -20.50
C TRP A 129 -12.31 -7.29 -21.73
N HIS A 130 -11.09 -7.74 -22.04
CA HIS A 130 -10.33 -7.26 -23.18
C HIS A 130 -10.57 -8.05 -24.47
N GLY A 131 -11.44 -9.07 -24.45
CA GLY A 131 -11.70 -9.92 -25.61
C GLY A 131 -10.49 -10.76 -26.05
N LEU A 132 -9.60 -11.10 -25.11
CA LEU A 132 -8.34 -11.80 -25.37
C LEU A 132 -8.56 -13.32 -25.39
N PRO A 133 -8.12 -14.04 -26.44
CA PRO A 133 -8.25 -15.49 -26.52
C PRO A 133 -7.39 -16.17 -25.44
N PRO A 134 -7.92 -17.15 -24.68
CA PRO A 134 -7.13 -17.86 -23.66
C PRO A 134 -5.92 -18.60 -24.22
N GLY A 135 -5.95 -19.01 -25.49
CA GLY A 135 -4.89 -19.78 -26.15
C GLY A 135 -3.66 -18.96 -26.58
N ASP A 136 -3.79 -17.63 -26.60
CA ASP A 136 -2.75 -16.72 -27.12
C ASP A 136 -1.91 -16.09 -26.00
N PHE A 137 -2.15 -16.49 -24.75
CA PHE A 137 -1.35 -16.03 -23.63
C PHE A 137 0.02 -16.69 -23.63
N HIS A 138 1.05 -15.87 -23.70
CA HIS A 138 2.43 -16.27 -23.51
C HIS A 138 2.93 -15.72 -22.18
N PHE A 139 3.54 -16.56 -21.35
CA PHE A 139 4.15 -16.07 -20.12
C PHE A 139 5.41 -15.26 -20.45
N GLY A 140 5.22 -13.98 -20.72
CA GLY A 140 6.26 -12.98 -20.96
C GLY A 140 6.24 -11.96 -19.83
N GLY A 141 7.32 -11.88 -19.07
CA GLY A 141 7.55 -10.80 -18.12
C GLY A 141 8.59 -9.83 -18.67
N PRO A 142 8.64 -8.58 -18.18
CA PRO A 142 9.79 -7.73 -18.43
C PRO A 142 11.07 -8.46 -17.97
N PRO A 143 12.21 -8.30 -18.69
CA PRO A 143 13.44 -9.04 -18.43
C PRO A 143 14.00 -8.83 -17.01
N ASP A 144 13.56 -7.77 -16.33
CA ASP A 144 13.92 -7.38 -14.97
C ASP A 144 12.79 -7.60 -13.95
N LEU A 145 11.98 -8.66 -14.12
CA LEU A 145 10.80 -8.95 -13.27
C LEU A 145 11.06 -8.84 -11.77
N LEU A 146 12.22 -9.29 -11.28
CA LEU A 146 12.59 -9.17 -9.86
C LEU A 146 12.80 -7.72 -9.43
N ALA A 147 13.47 -6.91 -10.26
CA ALA A 147 13.67 -5.49 -9.99
C ALA A 147 12.34 -4.73 -10.04
N VAL A 148 11.46 -5.10 -10.99
CA VAL A 148 10.09 -4.60 -11.06
C VAL A 148 9.31 -4.94 -9.80
N ALA A 149 9.33 -6.21 -9.37
CA ALA A 149 8.62 -6.64 -8.16
C ALA A 149 9.13 -5.90 -6.90
N PHE A 150 10.45 -5.75 -6.77
CA PHE A 150 11.06 -5.00 -5.67
C PHE A 150 10.62 -3.52 -5.69
N THR A 151 10.66 -2.88 -6.86
CA THR A 151 10.22 -1.49 -7.03
C THR A 151 8.73 -1.34 -6.68
N GLN A 152 7.88 -2.23 -7.20
CA GLN A 152 6.45 -2.22 -6.91
C GLN A 152 6.17 -2.41 -5.42
N TRP A 153 6.99 -3.18 -4.71
CA TRP A 153 6.79 -3.38 -3.28
C TRP A 153 7.33 -2.23 -2.43
N VAL A 154 8.61 -1.90 -2.57
CA VAL A 154 9.30 -0.96 -1.68
C VAL A 154 9.00 0.50 -2.01
N VAL A 155 8.96 0.83 -3.30
CA VAL A 155 8.81 2.21 -3.76
C VAL A 155 7.34 2.61 -3.86
N VAL A 156 6.47 1.68 -4.24
CA VAL A 156 5.05 1.97 -4.50
C VAL A 156 4.15 1.46 -3.38
N ALA A 157 4.04 0.14 -3.21
CA ALA A 157 3.03 -0.44 -2.34
C ALA A 157 3.24 -0.11 -0.86
N ILE A 158 4.47 -0.19 -0.32
CA ILE A 158 4.71 0.13 1.10
C ILE A 158 4.32 1.58 1.43
N PRO A 159 4.77 2.61 0.70
CA PRO A 159 4.34 3.99 0.96
C PRO A 159 2.84 4.24 0.78
N GLU A 160 2.25 3.71 -0.28
CA GLU A 160 0.81 3.87 -0.51
C GLU A 160 -0.02 3.18 0.57
N GLU A 161 0.31 1.94 0.93
CA GLU A 161 -0.38 1.23 2.00
C GLU A 161 -0.15 1.88 3.36
N ALA A 162 1.04 2.43 3.63
CA ALA A 162 1.30 3.17 4.87
C ALA A 162 0.39 4.40 4.98
N PHE A 163 0.19 5.15 3.89
CA PHE A 163 -0.67 6.33 3.92
C PHE A 163 -2.16 5.94 3.95
N PHE A 164 -2.62 5.12 3.02
CA PHE A 164 -4.04 4.82 2.85
C PHE A 164 -4.56 3.84 3.91
N ARG A 165 -3.87 2.71 4.10
CA ARG A 165 -4.30 1.63 5.01
C ARG A 165 -3.76 1.86 6.41
N GLY A 166 -2.61 2.51 6.52
CA GLY A 166 -2.06 2.92 7.80
C GLY A 166 -2.76 4.15 8.36
N TYR A 167 -2.49 5.33 7.80
CA TYR A 167 -3.03 6.59 8.34
C TYR A 167 -4.53 6.77 8.09
N LEU A 168 -4.96 6.86 6.82
CA LEU A 168 -6.35 7.24 6.48
C LEU A 168 -7.37 6.25 7.02
N GLN A 169 -7.19 4.95 6.77
CA GLN A 169 -8.10 3.92 7.26
C GLN A 169 -8.20 3.91 8.79
N THR A 170 -7.11 4.18 9.52
CA THR A 170 -7.15 4.30 10.98
C THR A 170 -8.02 5.48 11.41
N ARG A 171 -7.83 6.68 10.83
CA ARG A 171 -8.64 7.87 11.15
C ARG A 171 -10.11 7.69 10.78
N LEU A 172 -10.39 7.07 9.64
CA LEU A 172 -11.74 6.73 9.22
C LEU A 172 -12.40 5.71 10.15
N SER A 173 -11.65 4.74 10.68
CA SER A 173 -12.15 3.74 11.63
C SER A 173 -12.41 4.34 13.02
N GLU A 174 -11.68 5.39 13.41
CA GLU A 174 -11.98 6.15 14.63
C GLU A 174 -13.23 7.02 14.47
N ALA A 175 -13.46 7.57 13.27
CA ALA A 175 -14.67 8.32 12.94
C ALA A 175 -15.90 7.40 12.84
N TRP A 176 -15.71 6.21 12.27
CA TRP A 176 -16.72 5.17 12.11
C TRP A 176 -16.24 3.83 12.70
N PRO A 177 -16.38 3.67 14.03
CA PRO A 177 -16.02 2.43 14.71
C PRO A 177 -16.73 1.22 14.10
N ALA A 178 -16.04 0.06 14.13
CA ALA A 178 -16.62 -1.19 13.65
C ALA A 178 -17.87 -1.56 14.47
N GLY A 179 -19.02 -1.63 13.79
CA GLY A 179 -20.26 -2.17 14.38
C GLY A 179 -20.49 -3.64 14.05
N VAL A 180 -19.90 -4.13 12.95
CA VAL A 180 -19.92 -5.53 12.50
C VAL A 180 -18.52 -5.90 12.01
N THR A 181 -18.15 -7.18 12.11
CA THR A 181 -16.83 -7.71 11.71
C THR A 181 -16.94 -8.51 10.40
N PRO A 182 -16.98 -7.86 9.22
CA PRO A 182 -17.12 -8.56 7.95
C PRO A 182 -15.98 -9.58 7.76
N TRP A 183 -16.35 -10.86 7.72
CA TRP A 183 -15.42 -11.99 7.57
C TRP A 183 -14.22 -11.95 8.54
N GLY A 184 -14.47 -11.51 9.78
CA GLY A 184 -13.47 -11.47 10.85
C GLY A 184 -12.53 -10.26 10.83
N ALA A 185 -12.79 -9.25 9.98
CA ALA A 185 -12.05 -7.99 10.00
C ALA A 185 -12.76 -6.94 10.88
N PRO A 186 -12.09 -6.35 11.90
CA PRO A 186 -12.67 -5.30 12.75
C PRO A 186 -12.67 -3.93 12.06
N ILE A 187 -13.50 -3.77 11.03
CA ILE A 187 -13.66 -2.51 10.29
C ILE A 187 -15.13 -2.26 9.93
N SER A 188 -15.58 -1.01 10.02
CA SER A 188 -16.90 -0.64 9.52
C SER A 188 -16.92 -0.59 7.98
N VAL A 189 -18.03 -1.03 7.38
CA VAL A 189 -18.22 -0.98 5.92
C VAL A 189 -18.03 0.46 5.39
N ARG A 190 -18.46 1.46 6.15
CA ARG A 190 -18.29 2.88 5.80
C ARG A 190 -16.82 3.29 5.70
N ALA A 191 -16.00 2.92 6.69
CA ALA A 191 -14.58 3.22 6.66
C ALA A 191 -13.88 2.49 5.50
N LEU A 192 -14.25 1.24 5.26
CA LEU A 192 -13.70 0.44 4.16
C LEU A 192 -14.00 1.05 2.79
N LEU A 193 -15.27 1.38 2.53
CA LEU A 193 -15.71 2.00 1.26
C LEU A 193 -15.09 3.38 1.08
N ALA A 194 -15.06 4.21 2.12
CA ALA A 194 -14.49 5.55 2.04
C ALA A 194 -12.98 5.49 1.76
N GLN A 195 -12.22 4.61 2.41
CA GLN A 195 -10.79 4.49 2.13
C GLN A 195 -10.57 4.05 0.67
N ALA A 196 -11.31 3.04 0.19
CA ALA A 196 -11.16 2.55 -1.17
C ALA A 196 -11.54 3.62 -2.21
N ALA A 197 -12.58 4.41 -1.95
CA ALA A 197 -12.97 5.54 -2.79
C ALA A 197 -11.88 6.61 -2.84
N LEU A 198 -11.32 7.00 -1.69
CA LEU A 198 -10.23 7.98 -1.64
C LEU A 198 -8.98 7.49 -2.36
N PHE A 199 -8.64 6.21 -2.26
CA PHE A 199 -7.55 5.61 -3.01
C PHE A 199 -7.75 5.73 -4.53
N ALA A 200 -8.93 5.37 -5.03
CA ALA A 200 -9.29 5.47 -6.43
C ALA A 200 -9.36 6.92 -6.94
N LEU A 201 -9.90 7.84 -6.13
CA LEU A 201 -10.00 9.25 -6.48
C LEU A 201 -8.61 9.91 -6.60
N MET A 202 -7.64 9.56 -5.75
CA MET A 202 -6.26 10.05 -5.91
C MET A 202 -5.65 9.55 -7.23
N HIS A 203 -5.85 8.27 -7.57
CA HIS A 203 -5.36 7.71 -8.83
C HIS A 203 -5.94 8.42 -10.05
N PHE A 204 -7.25 8.72 -10.02
CA PHE A 204 -7.92 9.51 -11.04
C PHE A 204 -7.44 10.98 -11.07
N ALA A 205 -7.15 11.58 -9.92
CA ALA A 205 -6.65 12.97 -9.85
C ALA A 205 -5.26 13.11 -10.48
N VAL A 206 -4.38 12.10 -10.30
CA VAL A 206 -3.06 12.05 -10.92
C VAL A 206 -3.19 11.83 -12.43
N GLU A 207 -3.96 10.80 -12.83
CA GLU A 207 -4.20 10.45 -14.23
C GLU A 207 -5.72 10.43 -14.50
N PRO A 208 -6.29 11.49 -15.12
CA PRO A 208 -7.74 11.67 -15.34
C PRO A 208 -8.36 10.73 -16.37
N ARG A 209 -8.24 9.43 -16.13
CA ARG A 209 -8.72 8.33 -16.96
C ARG A 209 -9.71 7.49 -16.15
N PRO A 210 -10.97 7.31 -16.59
CA PRO A 210 -12.00 6.59 -15.82
C PRO A 210 -11.57 5.19 -15.37
N GLU A 211 -10.74 4.51 -16.15
CA GLU A 211 -10.19 3.18 -15.86
C GLU A 211 -9.37 3.17 -14.56
N ARG A 212 -8.77 4.31 -14.18
CA ARG A 212 -8.00 4.46 -12.93
C ARG A 212 -8.89 4.35 -11.70
N LEU A 213 -10.21 4.52 -11.83
CA LEU A 213 -11.14 4.30 -10.72
C LEU A 213 -11.30 2.81 -10.38
N ALA A 214 -10.93 1.88 -11.27
CA ALA A 214 -11.05 0.45 -11.04
C ALA A 214 -10.20 -0.04 -9.86
N VAL A 215 -9.14 0.70 -9.48
CA VAL A 215 -8.34 0.38 -8.29
C VAL A 215 -9.14 0.46 -6.98
N PHE A 216 -10.38 0.99 -7.02
CA PHE A 216 -11.36 0.89 -5.95
C PHE A 216 -11.57 -0.56 -5.47
N PHE A 217 -11.70 -1.51 -6.39
CA PHE A 217 -12.00 -2.90 -6.05
C PHE A 217 -10.87 -3.61 -5.29
N PRO A 218 -9.62 -3.66 -5.81
CA PRO A 218 -8.51 -4.21 -5.03
C PRO A 218 -8.26 -3.41 -3.75
N ALA A 219 -8.59 -2.11 -3.73
CA ALA A 219 -8.46 -1.31 -2.52
C ALA A 219 -9.36 -1.75 -1.35
N LEU A 220 -10.52 -2.37 -1.64
CA LEU A 220 -11.37 -3.01 -0.63
C LEU A 220 -10.66 -4.23 -0.03
N LEU A 221 -10.05 -5.08 -0.86
CA LEU A 221 -9.30 -6.24 -0.39
C LEU A 221 -8.11 -5.83 0.49
N PHE A 222 -7.34 -4.82 0.07
CA PHE A 222 -6.19 -4.33 0.83
C PHE A 222 -6.62 -3.75 2.19
N GLY A 223 -7.71 -2.96 2.20
CA GLY A 223 -8.26 -2.41 3.44
C GLY A 223 -8.79 -3.49 4.38
N TRP A 224 -9.47 -4.50 3.85
CA TRP A 224 -9.92 -5.65 4.63
C TRP A 224 -8.75 -6.46 5.20
N LEU A 225 -7.70 -6.73 4.41
CA LEU A 225 -6.48 -7.39 4.87
C LEU A 225 -5.83 -6.60 6.01
N ARG A 226 -5.66 -5.28 5.84
CA ARG A 226 -5.11 -4.43 6.90
C ARG A 226 -5.92 -4.52 8.19
N ALA A 227 -7.24 -4.49 8.09
CA ALA A 227 -8.12 -4.60 9.26
C ALA A 227 -7.98 -5.97 9.94
N ARG A 228 -7.95 -7.05 9.16
CA ARG A 228 -7.82 -8.42 9.67
C ARG A 228 -6.44 -8.74 10.26
N ARG A 229 -5.38 -8.17 9.69
CA ARG A 229 -3.98 -8.48 10.06
C ARG A 229 -3.40 -7.55 11.11
N GLY A 230 -3.93 -6.33 11.24
CA GLY A 230 -3.40 -5.33 12.17
C GLY A 230 -2.16 -4.57 11.64
N GLY A 231 -1.60 -4.97 10.50
CA GLY A 231 -0.49 -4.31 9.84
C GLY A 231 -0.65 -4.25 8.32
N ILE A 232 0.19 -3.46 7.65
CA ILE A 232 0.16 -3.29 6.19
C ILE A 232 0.92 -4.37 5.41
N GLY A 233 1.58 -5.32 6.08
CA GLY A 233 2.46 -6.33 5.46
C GLY A 233 1.79 -7.08 4.31
N ALA A 234 0.79 -7.90 4.60
CA ALA A 234 0.06 -8.66 3.58
C ALA A 234 -0.66 -7.75 2.56
N ALA A 235 -1.20 -6.61 2.99
CA ALA A 235 -1.84 -5.66 2.09
C ALA A 235 -0.84 -5.12 1.03
N SER A 236 0.37 -4.74 1.46
CA SER A 236 1.44 -4.27 0.57
C SER A 236 1.96 -5.37 -0.35
N GLY A 237 2.07 -6.61 0.15
CA GLY A 237 2.47 -7.75 -0.66
C GLY A 237 1.47 -8.04 -1.78
N VAL A 238 0.17 -8.12 -1.43
CA VAL A 238 -0.89 -8.37 -2.43
C VAL A 238 -0.99 -7.20 -3.41
N HIS A 239 -0.85 -5.96 -2.94
CA HIS A 239 -0.83 -4.77 -3.79
C HIS A 239 0.34 -4.85 -4.80
N ALA A 240 1.57 -5.04 -4.33
CA ALA A 240 2.73 -5.15 -5.21
C ALA A 240 2.57 -6.27 -6.24
N LEU A 241 2.12 -7.45 -5.80
CA LEU A 241 1.87 -8.58 -6.69
C LEU A 241 0.73 -8.31 -7.69
N SER A 242 -0.28 -7.50 -7.32
CA SER A 242 -1.34 -7.10 -8.24
C SER A 242 -0.79 -6.22 -9.36
N ASN A 243 0.11 -5.29 -9.03
CA ASN A 243 0.76 -4.43 -10.03
C ASN A 243 1.69 -5.25 -10.95
N VAL A 244 2.41 -6.22 -10.38
CA VAL A 244 3.24 -7.15 -11.16
C VAL A 244 2.37 -8.01 -12.08
N LEU A 245 1.27 -8.57 -11.57
CA LEU A 245 0.34 -9.36 -12.37
C LEU A 245 -0.23 -8.52 -13.52
N ALA A 246 -0.69 -7.31 -13.27
CA ALA A 246 -1.21 -6.42 -14.31
C ALA A 246 -0.19 -6.18 -15.42
N ARG A 247 1.10 -6.04 -15.09
CA ARG A 247 2.18 -5.97 -16.08
C ARG A 247 2.33 -7.28 -16.85
N VAL A 248 2.41 -8.42 -16.16
CA VAL A 248 2.54 -9.73 -16.81
C VAL A 248 1.39 -9.99 -17.77
N LEU A 249 0.14 -9.67 -17.39
CA LEU A 249 -1.02 -9.80 -18.26
C LEU A 249 -0.92 -8.87 -19.47
N ALA A 250 -0.50 -7.62 -19.28
CA ALA A 250 -0.33 -6.67 -20.38
C ALA A 250 0.78 -7.06 -21.38
N PHE A 251 1.83 -7.76 -20.93
CA PHE A 251 2.90 -8.26 -21.80
C PHE A 251 2.59 -9.63 -22.42
N GLY A 252 1.68 -10.39 -21.81
CA GLY A 252 1.47 -11.78 -22.18
C GLY A 252 0.50 -12.02 -23.34
N TRP A 253 -0.27 -11.00 -23.74
CA TRP A 253 -1.06 -11.03 -24.97
C TRP A 253 -0.47 -10.07 -26.01
N PRO A 254 -0.50 -10.44 -27.31
CA PRO A 254 0.01 -9.63 -28.42
C PRO A 254 -0.82 -8.36 -28.70
#